data_AF-A0A7Y4V9M7-F1
#
_entry.id   AF-A0A7Y4V9M7-F1
#
_cell.length_a   1.000
_cell.length_b   1.000
_cell.length_c   1.000
_cell.angle_alpha   90.00
_cell.angle_beta   90.00
_cell.angle_gamma   90.00
#
_symmetry.space_group_name_H-M   'P 1'
#
loop_
_entity.id
_entity.type
_entity.pdbx_description
1 polymer ?
#
loop_
_entity_poly.entity_id
_entity_poly.type
_entity_poly.pdbx_seq_one_letter_code
_entity_poly.pdbx_strand_id
1 'polypeptide(L)'
;MNLLKLIQKEHSKTTASKIVEYVGSDPARFRLLVSILLKGPYQVTQRAAWPISYCVQYHPQLIKGHLKKLIDFSEISGAHVAVKRNTIRLLQFVAIPRNLQGKVFDFCFRCLANPREPIAVRVFSMTVLSNLAKENPELKNEIIPLIEDQLPFASAGFRSRGTRVLKELKR
;
A
#
# COMPACT_ATOMS: atom_id res chain seq x y z
N MET A 1 -12.15 -14.77 18.16
CA MET A 1 -11.01 -13.95 18.64
C MET A 1 -11.43 -12.48 18.73
N ASN A 2 -11.01 -11.74 19.75
CA ASN A 2 -11.24 -10.28 19.84
C ASN A 2 -10.07 -9.51 19.21
N LEU A 3 -10.28 -9.00 17.98
CA LEU A 3 -9.25 -8.30 17.21
C LEU A 3 -8.74 -7.03 17.90
N LEU A 4 -9.63 -6.25 18.52
CA LEU A 4 -9.25 -5.00 19.16
C LEU A 4 -8.29 -5.22 20.33
N LYS A 5 -8.61 -6.20 21.20
CA LYS A 5 -7.73 -6.58 22.32
C LYS A 5 -6.36 -7.04 21.84
N LEU A 6 -6.32 -7.81 20.75
CA LEU A 6 -5.06 -8.32 20.19
C LEU A 6 -4.20 -7.19 19.61
N ILE A 7 -4.81 -6.25 18.88
CA ILE A 7 -4.13 -5.06 18.32
C ILE A 7 -3.58 -4.14 19.43
N GLN A 8 -4.32 -3.99 20.53
CA GLN A 8 -3.91 -3.18 21.67
C GLN A 8 -2.75 -3.81 22.45
N LYS A 9 -2.67 -5.15 22.49
CA LYS A 9 -1.67 -5.87 23.29
C LYS A 9 -0.23 -5.55 22.87
N GLU A 10 0.09 -5.63 21.58
CA GLU A 10 1.48 -5.49 21.13
C GLU A 10 1.57 -5.12 19.64
N HIS A 11 2.56 -4.30 19.28
CA HIS A 11 2.94 -4.09 17.89
C HIS A 11 4.09 -5.01 17.50
N SER A 12 3.78 -6.27 17.15
CA SER A 12 4.78 -7.27 16.77
C SER A 12 4.40 -8.01 15.49
N LYS A 13 5.41 -8.54 14.80
CA LYS A 13 5.22 -9.42 13.63
C LYS A 13 4.35 -10.62 14.00
N THR A 14 4.58 -11.21 15.17
CA THR A 14 3.80 -12.33 15.71
C THR A 14 2.32 -11.97 15.84
N THR A 15 2.01 -10.79 16.39
CA THR A 15 0.64 -10.30 16.50
C THR A 15 0.00 -10.06 15.13
N ALA A 16 0.72 -9.42 14.21
CA ALA A 16 0.25 -9.21 12.84
C ALA A 16 -0.06 -10.55 12.13
N SER A 17 0.83 -11.55 12.23
CA SER A 17 0.61 -12.87 11.64
C SER A 17 -0.63 -13.57 12.21
N LYS A 18 -0.85 -13.52 13.53
CA LYS A 18 -2.06 -14.08 14.17
C LYS A 18 -3.34 -13.42 13.67
N ILE A 19 -3.31 -12.10 13.45
CA ILE A 19 -4.46 -11.38 12.88
C ILE A 19 -4.72 -11.83 11.44
N VAL A 20 -3.66 -11.93 10.62
CA VAL A 20 -3.77 -12.38 9.23
C VAL A 20 -4.33 -13.79 9.13
N GLU A 21 -3.81 -14.72 9.94
CA GLU A 21 -4.29 -16.10 10.00
C GLU A 21 -5.76 -16.19 10.42
N TYR A 22 -6.15 -15.40 11.43
CA TYR A 22 -7.54 -15.37 11.87
C TYR A 22 -8.49 -14.78 10.85
N VAL A 23 -8.08 -13.72 10.16
CA VAL A 23 -8.89 -13.16 9.07
C VAL A 23 -9.01 -14.18 7.95
N GLY A 24 -7.90 -14.83 7.56
CA GLY A 24 -7.88 -15.79 6.47
C GLY A 24 -8.54 -15.22 5.21
N SER A 25 -9.41 -16.01 4.58
CA SER A 25 -10.22 -15.60 3.43
C SER A 25 -11.63 -15.11 3.79
N ASP A 26 -11.93 -14.86 5.08
CA ASP A 26 -13.27 -14.50 5.57
C ASP A 26 -13.57 -13.00 5.38
N PRO A 27 -14.54 -12.62 4.52
CA PRO A 27 -14.88 -11.23 4.26
C PRO A 27 -15.45 -10.47 5.48
N ALA A 28 -16.14 -11.16 6.40
CA ALA A 28 -16.71 -10.53 7.58
C ALA A 28 -15.61 -10.15 8.58
N ARG A 29 -14.60 -11.03 8.76
CA ARG A 29 -13.44 -10.75 9.61
C ARG A 29 -12.57 -9.64 9.02
N PHE A 30 -12.37 -9.65 7.71
CA PHE A 30 -11.66 -8.56 7.03
C PHE A 30 -12.39 -7.22 7.18
N ARG A 31 -13.73 -7.20 7.00
CA ARG A 31 -14.55 -6.01 7.22
C ARG A 31 -14.41 -5.46 8.64
N LEU A 32 -14.37 -6.33 9.65
CA LEU A 32 -14.12 -5.92 11.03
C LEU A 32 -12.75 -5.27 11.19
N LEU A 33 -11.69 -5.86 10.62
CA LEU A 33 -10.34 -5.30 10.65
C LEU A 33 -10.27 -3.92 9.95
N VAL A 34 -10.93 -3.77 8.79
CA VAL A 34 -11.05 -2.48 8.10
C VAL A 34 -11.79 -1.46 8.95
N SER A 35 -12.89 -1.85 9.61
CA SER A 35 -13.62 -0.95 10.52
C SER A 35 -12.75 -0.48 11.69
N ILE A 36 -11.93 -1.37 12.26
CA ILE A 36 -10.99 -1.03 13.33
C ILE A 36 -9.94 -0.04 12.84
N LEU A 37 -9.41 -0.21 11.62
CA LEU A 37 -8.46 0.73 11.04
C LEU A 37 -9.10 2.11 10.82
N LEU A 38 -10.31 2.16 10.25
CA LEU A 38 -10.94 3.42 9.85
C LEU A 38 -11.50 4.23 11.04
N LYS A 39 -11.86 3.57 12.14
CA LYS A 39 -12.53 4.19 13.30
C LYS A 39 -11.70 4.14 14.58
N GLY A 40 -10.57 3.46 14.56
CA GLY A 40 -9.75 3.25 15.74
C GLY A 40 -9.03 4.52 16.19
N PRO A 41 -8.63 4.60 17.47
CA PRO A 41 -7.71 5.63 17.93
C PRO A 41 -6.36 5.48 17.22
N TYR A 42 -5.58 6.56 17.17
CA TYR A 42 -4.33 6.66 16.41
C TYR A 42 -3.39 5.43 16.52
N GLN A 43 -3.17 4.91 17.74
CA GLN A 43 -2.33 3.73 17.97
C GLN A 43 -2.91 2.42 17.40
N VAL A 44 -4.22 2.25 17.48
CA VAL A 44 -4.90 1.05 16.95
C VAL A 44 -4.87 1.08 15.43
N THR A 45 -5.10 2.25 14.83
CA THR A 45 -5.08 2.48 13.38
C THR A 45 -3.75 2.09 12.74
N GLN A 46 -2.61 2.53 13.31
CA GLN A 46 -1.29 2.17 12.78
C GLN A 46 -1.01 0.65 12.85
N ARG A 47 -1.45 0.00 13.94
CA ARG A 47 -1.20 -1.43 14.18
C ARG A 47 -2.12 -2.31 13.32
N ALA A 48 -3.35 -1.86 13.07
CA ALA A 48 -4.30 -2.53 12.18
C ALA A 48 -3.89 -2.44 10.70
N ALA A 49 -3.14 -1.41 10.31
CA ALA A 49 -2.70 -1.21 8.92
C ALA A 49 -1.78 -2.34 8.41
N TRP A 50 -0.89 -2.85 9.26
CA TRP A 50 0.03 -3.92 8.88
C TRP A 50 -0.70 -5.20 8.43
N PRO A 51 -1.53 -5.84 9.25
CA PRO A 51 -2.20 -7.08 8.86
C PRO A 51 -3.13 -6.90 7.66
N ILE A 52 -3.77 -5.74 7.46
CA ILE A 52 -4.61 -5.49 6.28
C ILE A 52 -3.84 -5.76 4.98
N SER A 53 -2.62 -5.23 4.87
CA SER A 53 -1.88 -5.39 3.63
C SER A 53 -1.45 -6.83 3.36
N TYR A 54 -1.23 -7.63 4.41
CA TYR A 54 -0.93 -9.06 4.27
C TYR A 54 -2.18 -9.88 3.96
N CYS A 55 -3.33 -9.56 4.57
CA CYS A 55 -4.60 -10.20 4.22
C CYS A 55 -4.89 -10.03 2.72
N VAL A 56 -4.69 -8.82 2.18
CA VAL A 56 -4.89 -8.56 0.75
C VAL A 56 -3.83 -9.23 -0.12
N GLN A 57 -2.58 -9.34 0.34
CA GLN A 57 -1.55 -10.07 -0.40
C GLN A 57 -1.94 -11.55 -0.60
N TYR A 58 -2.47 -12.20 0.43
CA TYR A 58 -2.86 -13.62 0.38
C TYR A 58 -4.24 -13.83 -0.23
N HIS A 59 -5.15 -12.88 -0.04
CA HIS A 59 -6.54 -12.94 -0.50
C HIS A 59 -6.97 -11.60 -1.12
N PRO A 60 -6.50 -11.28 -2.34
CA PRO A 60 -6.77 -10.00 -3.00
C PRO A 60 -8.25 -9.61 -3.08
N GLN A 61 -9.14 -10.60 -3.22
CA GLN A 61 -10.59 -10.41 -3.32
C GLN A 61 -11.21 -9.75 -2.09
N LEU A 62 -10.58 -9.87 -0.91
CA LEU A 62 -11.08 -9.27 0.34
C LEU A 62 -11.17 -7.74 0.27
N ILE A 63 -10.35 -7.11 -0.57
CA ILE A 63 -10.34 -5.65 -0.70
C ILE A 63 -11.58 -5.10 -1.40
N LYS A 64 -12.34 -5.96 -2.09
CA LYS A 64 -13.51 -5.55 -2.88
C LYS A 64 -14.52 -4.84 -1.99
N GLY A 65 -14.93 -3.62 -2.38
CA GLY A 65 -15.82 -2.76 -1.59
C GLY A 65 -15.15 -1.94 -0.47
N HIS A 66 -13.85 -2.19 -0.19
CA HIS A 66 -13.07 -1.46 0.81
C HIS A 66 -11.98 -0.57 0.20
N LEU A 67 -11.54 -0.87 -1.02
CA LEU A 67 -10.41 -0.22 -1.68
C LEU A 67 -10.47 1.30 -1.67
N LYS A 68 -11.55 1.90 -2.21
CA LYS A 68 -11.73 3.36 -2.26
C LYS A 68 -11.61 3.99 -0.88
N LYS A 69 -12.27 3.40 0.14
CA LYS A 69 -12.27 3.92 1.51
C LYS A 69 -10.86 3.92 2.12
N LEU A 70 -10.07 2.89 1.83
CA LEU A 70 -8.69 2.79 2.33
C LEU A 70 -7.75 3.76 1.63
N ILE A 71 -7.92 3.98 0.32
CA ILE A 71 -7.18 5.02 -0.42
C ILE A 71 -7.52 6.40 0.15
N ASP A 72 -8.82 6.72 0.21
CA ASP A 72 -9.31 8.00 0.74
C ASP A 72 -8.76 8.26 2.16
N PHE A 73 -8.83 7.26 3.04
CA PHE A 73 -8.33 7.36 4.41
C PHE A 73 -6.81 7.56 4.49
N SER A 74 -6.05 6.97 3.57
CA SER A 74 -4.60 7.11 3.53
C SER A 74 -4.11 8.47 3.03
N GLU A 75 -4.98 9.23 2.36
CA GLU A 75 -4.70 10.57 1.83
C GLU A 75 -5.11 11.71 2.77
N ILE A 76 -5.85 11.41 3.85
CA ILE A 76 -6.26 12.42 4.83
C ILE A 76 -5.02 13.10 5.42
N SER A 77 -5.07 14.43 5.56
CA SER A 77 -4.02 15.20 6.23
C SER A 77 -3.82 14.70 7.67
N GLY A 78 -2.57 14.39 8.04
CA GLY A 78 -2.26 13.79 9.33
C GLY A 78 -2.49 12.28 9.43
N ALA A 79 -2.84 11.59 8.33
CA ALA A 79 -2.90 10.13 8.31
C ALA A 79 -1.54 9.54 8.72
N HIS A 80 -1.59 8.53 9.60
CA HIS A 80 -0.39 7.88 10.10
C HIS A 80 0.40 7.25 8.93
N VAL A 81 1.72 7.40 8.93
CA VAL A 81 2.61 6.88 7.87
C VAL A 81 2.44 5.38 7.61
N ALA A 82 2.24 4.59 8.67
CA ALA A 82 1.89 3.17 8.60
C ALA A 82 0.62 2.88 7.77
N VAL A 83 -0.42 3.72 7.83
CA VAL A 83 -1.64 3.55 7.01
C VAL A 83 -1.28 3.75 5.55
N LYS A 84 -0.68 4.90 5.21
CA LYS A 84 -0.20 5.21 3.85
C LYS A 84 0.66 4.08 3.28
N ARG A 85 1.71 3.67 4.01
CA ARG A 85 2.62 2.59 3.60
C ARG A 85 1.88 1.30 3.30
N ASN A 86 0.95 0.88 4.16
CA ASN A 86 0.26 -0.40 4.01
C ASN A 86 -0.84 -0.36 2.95
N THR A 87 -1.51 0.79 2.78
CA THR A 87 -2.46 1.00 1.66
C THR A 87 -1.72 0.97 0.32
N ILE A 88 -0.55 1.59 0.20
CA ILE A 88 0.23 1.49 -1.05
C ILE A 88 0.78 0.08 -1.22
N ARG A 89 1.20 -0.58 -0.11
CA ARG A 89 1.69 -1.95 -0.17
C ARG A 89 0.64 -2.90 -0.75
N LEU A 90 -0.61 -2.83 -0.28
CA LEU A 90 -1.67 -3.72 -0.73
C LEU A 90 -2.07 -3.48 -2.19
N LEU A 91 -1.92 -2.25 -2.69
CA LEU A 91 -2.21 -1.90 -4.08
C LEU A 91 -1.32 -2.67 -5.08
N GLN A 92 -0.16 -3.17 -4.65
CA GLN A 92 0.71 -4.00 -5.49
C GLN A 92 0.10 -5.37 -5.85
N PHE A 93 -0.93 -5.82 -5.13
CA PHE A 93 -1.47 -7.19 -5.22
C PHE A 93 -2.89 -7.26 -5.77
N VAL A 94 -3.48 -6.14 -6.19
CA VAL A 94 -4.89 -6.07 -6.57
C VAL A 94 -5.04 -5.44 -7.94
N ALA A 95 -6.02 -5.91 -8.71
CA ALA A 95 -6.46 -5.22 -9.91
C ALA A 95 -7.21 -3.95 -9.50
N ILE A 96 -6.66 -2.79 -9.83
CA ILE A 96 -7.25 -1.49 -9.46
C ILE A 96 -8.39 -1.19 -10.44
N PRO A 97 -9.63 -0.99 -9.97
CA PRO A 97 -10.76 -0.63 -10.84
C PRO A 97 -10.45 0.61 -11.68
N ARG A 98 -10.86 0.61 -12.95
CA ARG A 98 -10.54 1.68 -13.92
C ARG A 98 -10.88 3.09 -13.41
N ASN A 99 -12.01 3.24 -12.71
CA ASN A 99 -12.43 4.51 -12.12
C ASN A 99 -11.57 4.99 -10.93
N LEU A 100 -10.68 4.15 -10.40
CA LEU A 100 -9.73 4.49 -9.33
C LEU A 100 -8.29 4.60 -9.83
N GLN A 101 -7.98 4.17 -11.06
CA GLN A 101 -6.60 4.12 -11.55
C GLN A 101 -5.92 5.49 -11.57
N GLY A 102 -6.59 6.54 -12.09
CA GLY A 102 -6.04 7.89 -12.09
C GLY A 102 -5.74 8.41 -10.66
N LYS A 103 -6.67 8.19 -9.73
CA LYS A 103 -6.46 8.56 -8.32
C LYS A 103 -5.26 7.83 -7.70
N VAL A 104 -5.14 6.52 -7.94
CA VAL A 104 -4.01 5.73 -7.43
C VAL A 104 -2.71 6.17 -8.07
N PHE A 105 -2.71 6.46 -9.38
CA PHE A 105 -1.55 6.98 -10.08
C PHE A 105 -1.06 8.27 -9.44
N ASP A 106 -1.91 9.29 -9.31
CA ASP A 106 -1.55 10.59 -8.73
C ASP A 106 -1.03 10.46 -7.30
N PHE A 107 -1.65 9.59 -6.50
CA PHE A 107 -1.23 9.34 -5.13
C PHE A 107 0.16 8.70 -5.08
N CYS A 108 0.38 7.62 -5.82
CA CYS A 108 1.66 6.94 -5.86
C CYS A 108 2.76 7.78 -6.52
N PHE A 109 2.43 8.57 -7.55
CA PHE A 109 3.38 9.44 -8.24
C PHE A 109 3.92 10.53 -7.29
N ARG A 110 3.03 11.24 -6.59
CA ARG A 110 3.42 12.21 -5.54
C ARG A 110 4.24 11.56 -4.44
N CYS A 111 3.85 10.37 -4.00
CA CYS A 111 4.60 9.63 -2.98
C CYS A 111 6.01 9.25 -3.47
N LEU A 112 6.17 8.83 -4.72
CA LEU A 112 7.46 8.48 -5.30
C LEU A 112 8.37 9.72 -5.46
N ALA A 113 7.80 10.83 -5.94
CA ALA A 113 8.51 12.09 -6.19
C ALA A 113 8.95 12.81 -4.92
N ASN A 114 8.31 12.56 -3.77
CA ASN A 114 8.67 13.24 -2.53
C ASN A 114 9.86 12.54 -1.84
N PRO A 115 11.06 13.16 -1.78
CA PRO A 115 12.22 12.55 -1.14
C PRO A 115 12.07 12.38 0.38
N ARG A 116 11.15 13.13 1.01
CA ARG A 116 10.85 13.04 2.45
C ARG A 116 9.93 11.87 2.81
N GLU A 117 9.30 11.23 1.82
CA GLU A 117 8.51 10.03 2.11
C GLU A 117 9.43 8.87 2.52
N PRO A 118 9.00 8.02 3.47
CA PRO A 118 9.77 6.86 3.85
C PRO A 118 10.07 5.98 2.64
N ILE A 119 11.26 5.38 2.63
CA ILE A 119 11.71 4.57 1.51
C ILE A 119 10.70 3.49 1.10
N ALA A 120 10.05 2.84 2.06
CA ALA A 120 9.04 1.81 1.80
C ALA A 120 7.82 2.35 1.02
N VAL A 121 7.37 3.57 1.35
CA VAL A 121 6.26 4.24 0.65
C VAL A 121 6.64 4.48 -0.82
N ARG A 122 7.85 5.00 -1.05
CA ARG A 122 8.37 5.29 -2.39
C ARG A 122 8.51 4.03 -3.24
N VAL A 123 9.16 2.99 -2.73
CA VAL A 123 9.39 1.75 -3.51
C VAL A 123 8.11 0.94 -3.76
N PHE A 124 7.13 0.97 -2.85
CA PHE A 124 5.83 0.36 -3.12
C PHE A 124 5.06 1.16 -4.16
N SER A 125 5.09 2.50 -4.08
CA SER A 125 4.47 3.39 -5.08
C SER A 125 5.02 3.09 -6.47
N MET A 126 6.34 2.96 -6.60
CA MET A 126 7.00 2.60 -7.85
C MET A 126 6.49 1.29 -8.45
N THR A 127 6.20 0.29 -7.61
CA THR A 127 5.67 -1.00 -8.06
C THR A 127 4.20 -0.88 -8.50
N VAL A 128 3.40 -0.10 -7.78
CA VAL A 128 2.00 0.18 -8.16
C VAL A 128 1.94 0.93 -9.50
N LEU A 129 2.76 1.96 -9.67
CA LEU A 129 2.88 2.72 -10.93
C LEU A 129 3.29 1.80 -12.09
N SER A 130 4.26 0.91 -11.87
CA SER A 130 4.66 -0.08 -12.88
C SER A 130 3.51 -1.01 -13.28
N ASN A 131 2.70 -1.46 -12.32
CA ASN A 131 1.54 -2.29 -12.62
C ASN A 131 0.47 -1.53 -13.42
N LEU A 132 0.20 -0.26 -13.10
CA LEU A 132 -0.72 0.58 -13.87
C LEU A 132 -0.22 0.80 -15.31
N ALA A 133 1.10 0.96 -15.49
CA ALA A 133 1.72 1.15 -16.80
C ALA A 133 1.69 -0.10 -17.69
N LYS A 134 1.41 -1.29 -17.14
CA LYS A 134 1.16 -2.50 -17.95
C LYS A 134 -0.19 -2.43 -18.66
N GLU A 135 -1.18 -1.80 -18.03
CA GLU A 135 -2.52 -1.61 -18.60
C GLU A 135 -2.61 -0.31 -19.43
N ASN A 136 -1.78 0.69 -19.09
CA ASN A 136 -1.78 2.03 -19.68
C ASN A 136 -0.33 2.43 -20.06
N PRO A 137 0.19 1.96 -21.21
CA PRO A 137 1.60 2.12 -21.60
C PRO A 137 2.10 3.56 -21.66
N GLU A 138 1.23 4.53 -21.92
CA GLU A 138 1.52 5.96 -21.95
C GLU A 138 2.08 6.49 -20.62
N LEU A 139 1.69 5.89 -19.49
CA LEU A 139 2.17 6.26 -18.16
C LEU A 139 3.68 6.06 -18.01
N LYS A 140 4.30 5.21 -18.85
CA LYS A 140 5.75 5.00 -18.87
C LYS A 140 6.51 6.32 -19.09
N ASN A 141 5.95 7.23 -19.89
CA ASN A 141 6.56 8.53 -20.23
C ASN A 141 6.74 9.43 -19.00
N GLU A 142 5.93 9.27 -17.97
CA GLU A 142 6.03 10.03 -16.72
C GLU A 142 6.84 9.27 -15.65
N ILE A 143 6.65 7.94 -15.57
CA ILE A 143 7.27 7.11 -14.52
C ILE A 143 8.77 6.94 -14.73
N ILE A 144 9.22 6.68 -15.97
CA ILE A 144 10.63 6.39 -16.26
C ILE A 144 11.52 7.59 -15.89
N PRO A 145 11.26 8.82 -16.37
CA PRO A 145 12.10 9.97 -16.03
C PRO A 145 12.15 10.22 -14.53
N LEU A 146 11.03 10.06 -13.83
CA LEU A 146 10.97 10.26 -12.38
C LEU A 146 11.86 9.29 -11.60
N ILE A 147 11.98 8.03 -12.04
CA ILE A 147 12.86 7.05 -11.38
C ILE A 147 14.32 7.34 -11.72
N GLU A 148 14.61 7.65 -12.99
CA GLU A 148 15.96 7.93 -13.48
C GLU A 148 16.60 9.13 -12.82
N ASP A 149 15.86 10.23 -12.69
CA ASP A 149 16.31 11.46 -12.01
C ASP A 149 16.74 11.21 -10.56
N GLN A 150 16.04 10.29 -9.88
CA GLN A 150 16.28 10.01 -8.47
C GLN A 150 17.34 8.93 -8.21
N LEU A 151 17.68 8.09 -9.21
CA LEU A 151 18.61 6.96 -9.06
C LEU A 151 20.04 7.33 -8.62
N PRO A 152 20.65 8.43 -9.10
CA PRO A 152 21.99 8.84 -8.68
C PRO A 152 22.11 9.06 -7.17
N PHE A 153 21.05 9.61 -6.56
CA PHE A 153 21.00 9.99 -5.14
C PHE A 153 20.22 8.98 -4.27
N ALA A 154 19.81 7.86 -4.86
CA ALA A 154 18.94 6.88 -4.26
C ALA A 154 19.62 6.02 -3.18
N SER A 155 18.87 5.69 -2.12
CA SER A 155 19.27 4.64 -1.18
C SER A 155 19.35 3.27 -1.85
N ALA A 156 20.04 2.31 -1.23
CA ALA A 156 20.14 0.94 -1.75
C ALA A 156 18.78 0.29 -2.02
N GLY A 157 17.81 0.50 -1.12
CA GLY A 157 16.44 -0.02 -1.28
C GLY A 157 15.70 0.60 -2.47
N PHE A 158 15.88 1.90 -2.69
CA PHE A 158 15.30 2.58 -3.86
C PHE A 158 15.97 2.08 -5.13
N ARG A 159 17.32 2.07 -5.17
CA ARG A 159 18.09 1.64 -6.34
C ARG A 159 17.73 0.22 -6.78
N SER A 160 17.67 -0.72 -5.84
CA SER A 160 17.27 -2.10 -6.10
C SER A 160 15.89 -2.19 -6.77
N ARG A 161 14.89 -1.48 -6.24
CA ARG A 161 13.54 -1.49 -6.84
C ARG A 161 13.48 -0.72 -8.15
N GLY A 162 14.13 0.44 -8.22
CA GLY A 162 14.20 1.34 -9.37
C GLY A 162 14.76 0.65 -10.61
N THR A 163 15.93 0.02 -10.49
CA THR A 163 16.55 -0.71 -11.59
C THR A 163 15.64 -1.83 -12.10
N ARG A 164 14.96 -2.56 -11.20
CA ARG A 164 14.03 -3.63 -11.59
C ARG A 164 12.82 -3.07 -12.34
N VAL A 165 12.18 -2.03 -11.82
CA VAL A 165 11.02 -1.41 -12.45
C VAL A 165 11.37 -0.78 -13.80
N LEU A 166 12.50 -0.08 -13.92
CA LEU A 166 12.95 0.47 -15.20
C LEU A 166 13.15 -0.63 -16.25
N LYS A 167 13.74 -1.77 -15.86
CA LYS A 167 13.89 -2.91 -16.75
C LYS A 167 12.54 -3.49 -17.20
N GLU A 168 11.53 -3.47 -16.32
CA GLU A 168 10.16 -3.90 -16.67
C GLU A 168 9.48 -2.91 -17.63
N LEU A 169 9.63 -1.60 -17.41
CA LEU A 169 8.94 -0.56 -18.18
C LEU A 169 9.55 -0.31 -19.56
N LYS A 170 10.86 -0.47 -19.71
CA LYS A 170 11.58 -0.29 -20.98
C LYS A 170 11.51 -1.49 -21.93
N ARG A 171 10.89 -2.59 -21.48
CA ARG A 171 10.48 -3.69 -22.37
C ARG A 171 9.21 -3.29 -23.11
#